data_AF-A0AAP6ZQS3-F1
#
_entry.id   AF-A0AAP6ZQS3-F1
#
_cell.length_a   1.000
_cell.length_b   1.000
_cell.length_c   1.000
_cell.angle_alpha   90.00
_cell.angle_beta   90.00
_cell.angle_gamma   90.00
#
_symmetry.space_group_name_H-M   'P 1'
#
loop_
_entity.id
_entity.type
_entity.pdbx_description
1 polymer ?
#
loop_
_entity_poly.entity_id
_entity_poly.type
_entity_poly.pdbx_seq_one_letter_code
_entity_poly.pdbx_strand_id
1 'polypeptide(L)'
;MQKTLVAFAVSMLMPMASNAQESMTSLNEINTRIINGSVSGKSDWPFMTALIKNTSSDAYSGQFCGGSFIGGKYVLTAAHCVDDKAASEIDVSIGIHDLNNEATEGQRVAVRAHYIHQDYNASTAVNDIAILELVNDVTATQVALATETEVNNLSVGQSLTVMGWGNQSTTGKVYPTELYQVDLPYVDRGTCQNLGGNYATVGTDAICAGYQAGGKDSCQGDSGGPLVVNDGGTYKQVGVVSWGDGCAQANAYGVYSNVGYFDTNGWINKKTANVSYTQDILLSSKSGEYSYSLPIRNYGAESFDVTNITTPSGVTLVSNNCSSTLNQGDSCSIDIKVDASTVYASSNRATMKVATDHSVAGELDMHIIYSYGNTVANGSGGSGGSTSYGLMLLAVLGFVSRMKERKNV
;
A
#
# COMPACT_ATOMS: atom_id res chain seq x y z
N MET A 1 -12.40 -84.41 27.39
CA MET A 1 -13.35 -83.45 28.01
C MET A 1 -12.73 -82.06 27.96
N GLN A 2 -13.53 -81.02 27.75
CA GLN A 2 -13.05 -79.63 27.68
C GLN A 2 -12.62 -79.11 29.07
N LYS A 3 -11.64 -78.21 29.10
CA LYS A 3 -11.57 -77.11 30.08
C LYS A 3 -11.16 -75.84 29.35
N THR A 4 -11.95 -74.79 29.54
CA THR A 4 -11.84 -73.50 28.84
C THR A 4 -11.20 -72.46 29.75
N LEU A 5 -10.22 -71.72 29.24
CA LEU A 5 -9.77 -70.41 29.75
C LEU A 5 -9.32 -69.61 28.50
N VAL A 6 -10.18 -68.77 27.93
CA VAL A 6 -10.34 -67.35 28.30
C VAL A 6 -9.03 -66.59 28.06
N ALA A 7 -8.87 -66.09 26.83
CA ALA A 7 -7.83 -65.13 26.48
C ALA A 7 -8.33 -63.70 26.76
N PHE A 8 -7.56 -62.93 27.53
CA PHE A 8 -7.82 -61.49 27.69
C PHE A 8 -7.35 -60.72 26.45
N ALA A 9 -8.29 -60.22 25.66
CA ALA A 9 -7.99 -59.30 24.57
C ALA A 9 -7.71 -57.89 25.13
N VAL A 10 -6.43 -57.54 25.28
CA VAL A 10 -6.02 -56.18 25.66
C VAL A 10 -6.15 -55.29 24.42
N SER A 11 -7.25 -54.54 24.34
CA SER A 11 -7.48 -53.55 23.30
C SER A 11 -6.58 -52.32 23.50
N MET A 12 -5.39 -52.32 22.88
CA MET A 12 -4.59 -51.11 22.74
C MET A 12 -5.31 -50.13 21.79
N LEU A 13 -6.07 -49.21 22.38
CA LEU A 13 -6.49 -47.99 21.70
C LEU A 13 -5.26 -47.13 21.43
N MET A 14 -4.69 -47.24 20.23
CA MET A 14 -3.75 -46.24 19.74
C MET A 14 -4.48 -44.90 19.64
N PRO A 15 -3.94 -43.80 20.20
CA PRO A 15 -4.51 -42.49 19.98
C PRO A 15 -4.41 -42.17 18.49
N MET A 16 -5.54 -41.86 17.84
CA MET A 16 -5.50 -41.31 16.49
C MET A 16 -4.80 -39.96 16.56
N ALA A 17 -3.60 -39.87 15.99
CA ALA A 17 -2.95 -38.60 15.74
C ALA A 17 -3.83 -37.82 14.76
N SER A 18 -4.58 -36.85 15.28
CA SER A 18 -5.29 -35.89 14.45
C SER A 18 -4.24 -35.05 13.71
N ASN A 19 -4.03 -35.34 12.43
CA ASN A 19 -3.31 -34.45 11.53
C ASN A 19 -4.15 -33.19 11.36
N ALA A 20 -4.07 -32.30 12.35
CA ALA A 20 -4.39 -30.89 12.21
C ALA A 20 -3.33 -30.31 11.25
N GLN A 21 -3.58 -30.47 9.96
CA GLN A 21 -2.79 -29.81 8.94
C GLN A 21 -3.10 -28.33 9.04
N GLU A 22 -2.25 -27.61 9.77
CA GLU A 22 -2.28 -26.16 9.84
C GLU A 22 -2.20 -25.64 8.40
N SER A 23 -3.32 -25.13 7.91
CA SER A 23 -3.40 -24.51 6.61
C SER A 23 -2.71 -23.16 6.67
N MET A 24 -1.37 -23.18 6.64
CA MET A 24 -0.58 -21.99 6.36
C MET A 24 -1.07 -21.41 5.04
N THR A 25 -1.84 -20.33 5.13
CA THR A 25 -2.21 -19.50 4.00
C THR A 25 -0.91 -18.97 3.39
N SER A 26 -0.52 -19.54 2.26
CA SER A 26 0.59 -19.04 1.44
C SER A 26 0.19 -17.66 0.93
N LEU A 27 0.48 -16.63 1.72
CA LEU A 27 0.71 -15.30 1.18
C LEU A 27 1.92 -15.45 0.28
N ASN A 28 1.70 -15.52 -1.03
CA ASN A 28 2.78 -15.46 -2.00
C ASN A 28 3.49 -14.13 -1.78
N GLU A 29 4.72 -14.15 -1.26
CA GLU A 29 5.51 -12.92 -1.16
C GLU A 29 5.63 -12.33 -2.56
N ILE A 30 5.10 -11.11 -2.74
CA ILE A 30 5.07 -10.44 -4.04
C ILE A 30 6.54 -10.18 -4.49
N ASN A 31 6.90 -10.72 -5.65
CA ASN A 31 8.28 -10.85 -6.14
C ASN A 31 8.38 -10.37 -7.62
N THR A 32 9.11 -9.28 -7.95
CA THR A 32 9.29 -8.78 -9.34
C THR A 32 10.72 -8.68 -10.11
N ARG A 33 11.95 -8.02 -10.13
CA ARG A 33 13.11 -7.26 -9.45
C ARG A 33 13.92 -6.46 -10.50
N ILE A 34 14.47 -5.27 -10.17
CA ILE A 34 15.47 -4.55 -11.00
C ILE A 34 16.83 -5.31 -11.01
N ILE A 35 16.86 -6.48 -11.64
CA ILE A 35 18.08 -7.26 -11.89
C ILE A 35 18.69 -6.78 -13.21
N ASN A 36 20.01 -6.64 -13.26
CA ASN A 36 20.75 -6.20 -14.44
C ASN A 36 20.23 -4.88 -15.06
N GLY A 37 19.67 -4.01 -14.20
CA GLY A 37 19.48 -2.59 -14.47
C GLY A 37 20.77 -1.80 -14.25
N SER A 38 20.66 -0.48 -14.31
CA SER A 38 21.74 0.46 -13.98
C SER A 38 21.25 1.52 -13.00
N VAL A 39 22.18 2.16 -12.28
CA VAL A 39 21.89 3.42 -11.59
C VAL A 39 21.34 4.42 -12.61
N SER A 40 20.29 5.17 -12.25
CA SER A 40 19.69 6.19 -13.10
C SER A 40 20.51 7.49 -13.08
N GLY A 41 20.27 8.41 -14.01
CA GLY A 41 20.67 9.80 -13.79
C GLY A 41 19.86 10.42 -12.65
N LYS A 42 20.53 11.25 -11.83
CA LYS A 42 19.92 11.93 -10.66
C LYS A 42 18.77 12.88 -11.01
N SER A 43 18.57 13.22 -12.28
CA SER A 43 17.48 14.09 -12.74
C SER A 43 16.57 13.44 -13.78
N ASP A 44 16.70 12.13 -14.01
CA ASP A 44 15.94 11.42 -15.04
C ASP A 44 14.49 11.19 -14.61
N TRP A 45 14.29 10.92 -13.31
CA TRP A 45 13.01 10.48 -12.73
C TRP A 45 12.51 11.38 -11.59
N PRO A 46 12.38 12.70 -11.77
CA PRO A 46 12.07 13.66 -10.69
C PRO A 46 10.65 13.53 -10.11
N PHE A 47 9.80 12.69 -10.72
CA PHE A 47 8.49 12.29 -10.20
C PHE A 47 8.53 11.02 -9.34
N MET A 48 9.66 10.30 -9.31
CA MET A 48 9.81 9.08 -8.53
C MET A 48 9.64 9.41 -7.05
N THR A 49 8.89 8.57 -6.35
CA THR A 49 8.49 8.81 -4.96
C THR A 49 8.76 7.58 -4.12
N ALA A 50 9.46 7.74 -3.00
CA ALA A 50 9.61 6.70 -2.00
C ALA A 50 8.44 6.76 -1.01
N LEU A 51 7.78 5.63 -0.73
CA LEU A 51 6.85 5.47 0.40
C LEU A 51 7.65 5.01 1.63
N ILE A 52 7.53 5.75 2.72
CA ILE A 52 8.38 5.68 3.91
C ILE A 52 7.50 5.51 5.15
N LYS A 53 7.87 4.60 6.06
CA LYS A 53 7.21 4.48 7.37
C LYS A 53 7.53 5.73 8.21
N ASN A 54 6.49 6.46 8.64
CA ASN A 54 6.60 7.73 9.37
C ASN A 54 7.52 7.68 10.62
N THR A 55 7.61 6.51 11.28
CA THR A 55 8.44 6.25 12.46
C THR A 55 9.93 6.11 12.16
N SER A 56 10.34 6.11 10.89
CA SER A 56 11.72 5.90 10.47
C SER A 56 12.50 7.22 10.37
N SER A 57 13.71 7.21 10.93
CA SER A 57 14.64 8.35 11.00
C SER A 57 15.10 8.91 9.66
N ASP A 58 15.04 8.09 8.62
CA ASP A 58 15.67 8.30 7.32
C ASP A 58 14.90 7.53 6.25
N ALA A 59 14.97 7.99 5.00
CA ALA A 59 14.26 7.35 3.89
C ALA A 59 14.75 5.91 3.66
N TYR A 60 16.07 5.65 3.68
CA TYR A 60 16.63 4.32 3.41
C TYR A 60 16.09 3.23 4.34
N SER A 61 16.09 3.47 5.66
CA SER A 61 15.60 2.49 6.65
C SER A 61 14.07 2.40 6.69
N GLY A 62 13.36 3.43 6.21
CA GLY A 62 11.91 3.51 6.24
C GLY A 62 11.20 3.13 4.94
N GLN A 63 11.91 3.06 3.81
CA GLN A 63 11.35 2.75 2.50
C GLN A 63 10.71 1.36 2.49
N PHE A 64 9.52 1.26 1.87
CA PHE A 64 8.83 -0.03 1.71
C PHE A 64 8.19 -0.22 0.34
N CYS A 65 7.80 0.86 -0.34
CA CYS A 65 7.25 0.86 -1.69
C CYS A 65 7.74 2.06 -2.49
N GLY A 66 7.61 1.96 -3.81
CA GLY A 66 7.68 3.07 -4.75
C GLY A 66 6.31 3.74 -4.95
N GLY A 67 6.35 4.86 -5.66
CA GLY A 67 5.21 5.66 -6.03
C GLY A 67 5.60 6.68 -7.08
N SER A 68 4.61 7.42 -7.57
CA SER A 68 4.75 8.36 -8.67
C SER A 68 3.97 9.64 -8.34
N PHE A 69 4.64 10.79 -8.33
CA PHE A 69 3.97 12.07 -8.09
C PHE A 69 3.20 12.48 -9.34
N ILE A 70 1.87 12.64 -9.22
CA ILE A 70 0.97 12.94 -10.34
C ILE A 70 0.43 14.39 -10.32
N GLY A 71 0.90 15.21 -9.38
CA GLY A 71 0.60 16.64 -9.28
C GLY A 71 -0.20 17.03 -8.04
N GLY A 72 -0.17 18.32 -7.71
CA GLY A 72 -0.87 18.89 -6.55
C GLY A 72 -0.45 18.19 -5.24
N LYS A 73 -1.38 17.47 -4.62
CA LYS A 73 -1.20 16.68 -3.39
C LYS A 73 -1.40 15.19 -3.60
N TYR A 74 -1.10 14.65 -4.79
CA TYR A 74 -1.39 13.25 -5.12
C TYR A 74 -0.17 12.45 -5.56
N VAL A 75 -0.04 11.24 -5.01
CA VAL A 75 0.92 10.21 -5.41
C VAL A 75 0.17 8.95 -5.82
N LEU A 76 0.48 8.39 -6.98
CA LEU A 76 -0.03 7.12 -7.47
C LEU A 76 0.91 5.98 -7.07
N THR A 77 0.33 4.89 -6.54
CA THR A 77 1.03 3.69 -6.05
C THR A 77 0.14 2.45 -6.15
N ALA A 78 0.59 1.29 -5.66
CA ALA A 78 -0.18 0.04 -5.61
C ALA A 78 -1.05 -0.05 -4.34
N ALA A 79 -2.13 -0.82 -4.39
CA ALA A 79 -2.99 -1.04 -3.21
C ALA A 79 -2.30 -1.90 -2.15
N HIS A 80 -1.58 -2.95 -2.56
CA HIS A 80 -0.84 -3.87 -1.66
C HIS A 80 0.29 -3.21 -0.86
N CYS A 81 0.60 -1.94 -1.16
CA CYS A 81 1.53 -1.14 -0.38
C CYS A 81 0.88 -0.54 0.88
N VAL A 82 -0.44 -0.39 0.91
CA VAL A 82 -1.14 0.47 1.88
C VAL A 82 -2.43 -0.10 2.48
N ASP A 83 -2.93 -1.26 2.01
CA ASP A 83 -4.16 -1.89 2.48
C ASP A 83 -4.10 -2.42 3.94
N ASP A 84 -2.90 -2.61 4.47
CA ASP A 84 -2.64 -2.99 5.87
C ASP A 84 -2.28 -1.80 6.79
N LYS A 85 -2.20 -0.56 6.30
CA LYS A 85 -1.64 0.60 7.04
C LYS A 85 -2.62 1.76 7.16
N ALA A 86 -2.67 2.43 8.31
CA ALA A 86 -3.35 3.73 8.39
C ALA A 86 -2.56 4.79 7.60
N ALA A 87 -3.25 5.74 6.96
CA ALA A 87 -2.60 6.82 6.20
C ALA A 87 -1.58 7.61 7.04
N SER A 88 -1.82 7.77 8.34
CA SER A 88 -0.91 8.45 9.28
C SER A 88 0.39 7.70 9.57
N GLU A 89 0.53 6.43 9.17
CA GLU A 89 1.78 5.64 9.27
C GLU A 89 2.73 5.87 8.08
N ILE A 90 2.30 6.65 7.08
CA ILE A 90 2.98 6.81 5.80
C ILE A 90 3.44 8.27 5.61
N ASP A 91 4.74 8.44 5.39
CA ASP A 91 5.30 9.60 4.68
C ASP A 91 5.58 9.20 3.23
N VAL A 92 5.64 10.19 2.32
CA VAL A 92 6.27 10.05 1.01
C VAL A 92 7.49 10.95 0.92
N SER A 93 8.46 10.62 0.06
CA SER A 93 9.56 11.50 -0.33
C SER A 93 9.67 11.58 -1.84
N ILE A 94 9.38 12.76 -2.40
CA ILE A 94 9.19 13.00 -3.84
C ILE A 94 10.48 13.57 -4.44
N GLY A 95 10.91 13.04 -5.59
CA GLY A 95 12.08 13.54 -6.34
C GLY A 95 13.44 13.10 -5.80
N ILE A 96 13.46 12.28 -4.75
CA ILE A 96 14.67 11.68 -4.18
C ILE A 96 15.31 10.71 -5.18
N HIS A 97 16.65 10.67 -5.23
CA HIS A 97 17.41 9.70 -6.04
C HIS A 97 18.25 8.77 -5.15
N ASP A 98 19.05 9.32 -4.21
CA ASP A 98 19.73 8.55 -3.18
C ASP A 98 18.97 8.65 -1.85
N LEU A 99 18.48 7.52 -1.34
CA LEU A 99 17.73 7.41 -0.08
C LEU A 99 18.53 7.87 1.16
N ASN A 100 19.86 7.96 1.08
CA ASN A 100 20.68 8.58 2.15
C ASN A 100 20.68 10.12 2.11
N ASN A 101 20.37 10.72 0.96
CA ASN A 101 20.51 12.16 0.71
C ASN A 101 19.18 12.93 0.77
N GLU A 102 18.12 12.33 1.34
CA GLU A 102 16.75 12.86 1.44
C GLU A 102 16.72 14.38 1.70
N ALA A 103 17.43 14.85 2.72
CA ALA A 103 17.48 16.27 3.12
C ALA A 103 18.04 17.26 2.06
N THR A 104 18.52 16.76 0.92
CA THR A 104 19.07 17.56 -0.20
C THR A 104 18.49 17.18 -1.56
N GLU A 105 17.63 16.17 -1.64
CA GLU A 105 17.11 15.61 -2.90
C GLU A 105 15.59 15.41 -2.88
N GLY A 106 15.05 14.89 -1.77
CA GLY A 106 13.65 14.54 -1.64
C GLY A 106 12.83 15.61 -0.91
N GLN A 107 11.59 15.80 -1.32
CA GLN A 107 10.60 16.51 -0.52
C GLN A 107 9.77 15.51 0.28
N ARG A 108 10.09 15.34 1.58
CA ARG A 108 9.33 14.49 2.51
C ARG A 108 8.03 15.15 2.95
N VAL A 109 6.90 14.46 2.81
CA VAL A 109 5.55 14.96 3.11
C VAL A 109 4.70 13.84 3.70
N ALA A 110 3.97 14.13 4.79
CA ALA A 110 3.05 13.17 5.40
C ALA A 110 1.80 12.92 4.53
N VAL A 111 1.25 11.71 4.59
CA VAL A 111 -0.02 11.34 3.94
C VAL A 111 -1.20 11.70 4.85
N ARG A 112 -2.23 12.36 4.28
CA ARG A 112 -3.51 12.66 4.95
C ARG A 112 -4.49 11.48 4.84
N ALA A 113 -4.59 10.89 3.65
CA ALA A 113 -5.52 9.82 3.32
C ALA A 113 -4.92 8.95 2.20
N HIS A 114 -5.34 7.70 2.12
CA HIS A 114 -5.14 6.87 0.93
C HIS A 114 -6.51 6.51 0.33
N TYR A 115 -6.52 6.20 -0.97
CA TYR A 115 -7.69 5.81 -1.72
C TYR A 115 -7.36 4.56 -2.55
N ILE A 116 -7.72 3.39 -2.02
CA ILE A 116 -7.59 2.07 -2.66
C ILE A 116 -8.80 1.82 -3.59
N HIS A 117 -8.59 1.08 -4.68
CA HIS A 117 -9.68 0.67 -5.56
C HIS A 117 -10.73 -0.17 -4.81
N GLN A 118 -12.01 0.19 -4.91
CA GLN A 118 -13.10 -0.42 -4.14
C GLN A 118 -13.26 -1.93 -4.39
N ASP A 119 -12.84 -2.38 -5.59
CA ASP A 119 -12.81 -3.78 -6.03
C ASP A 119 -11.39 -4.39 -6.04
N TYR A 120 -10.46 -3.85 -5.24
CA TYR A 120 -9.14 -4.46 -5.01
C TYR A 120 -9.27 -5.83 -4.34
N ASN A 121 -8.44 -6.79 -4.76
CA ASN A 121 -8.38 -8.12 -4.17
C ASN A 121 -6.94 -8.58 -3.94
N ALA A 122 -6.47 -8.49 -2.69
CA ALA A 122 -5.14 -8.92 -2.27
C ALA A 122 -4.81 -10.41 -2.51
N SER A 123 -5.82 -11.28 -2.74
CA SER A 123 -5.59 -12.69 -3.07
C SER A 123 -5.30 -12.93 -4.56
N THR A 124 -5.59 -11.97 -5.43
CA THR A 124 -5.40 -12.10 -6.90
C THR A 124 -4.68 -10.91 -7.54
N ALA A 125 -4.30 -9.90 -6.74
CA ALA A 125 -3.77 -8.60 -7.17
C ALA A 125 -4.60 -7.90 -8.26
N VAL A 126 -5.91 -8.21 -8.33
CA VAL A 126 -6.85 -7.56 -9.26
C VAL A 126 -7.18 -6.17 -8.73
N ASN A 127 -7.16 -5.18 -9.61
CA ASN A 127 -7.27 -3.76 -9.31
C ASN A 127 -6.27 -3.24 -8.25
N ASP A 128 -5.01 -3.67 -8.31
CA ASP A 128 -3.95 -3.25 -7.39
C ASP A 128 -3.46 -1.81 -7.62
N ILE A 129 -4.27 -0.83 -7.24
CA ILE A 129 -4.00 0.61 -7.44
C ILE A 129 -4.51 1.44 -6.26
N ALA A 130 -3.70 2.43 -5.85
CA ALA A 130 -4.04 3.39 -4.80
C ALA A 130 -3.53 4.81 -5.12
N ILE A 131 -4.30 5.82 -4.67
CA ILE A 131 -3.86 7.23 -4.62
C ILE A 131 -3.57 7.60 -3.17
N LEU A 132 -2.47 8.30 -2.90
CA LEU A 132 -2.18 8.93 -1.61
C LEU A 132 -2.47 10.42 -1.71
N GLU A 133 -3.29 10.96 -0.81
CA GLU A 133 -3.49 12.39 -0.63
C GLU A 133 -2.49 12.92 0.41
N LEU A 134 -1.70 13.92 0.04
CA LEU A 134 -0.69 14.53 0.89
C LEU A 134 -1.28 15.65 1.77
N VAL A 135 -0.65 15.93 2.91
CA VAL A 135 -1.12 17.00 3.82
C VAL A 135 -1.06 18.40 3.21
N ASN A 136 -0.24 18.65 2.20
CA ASN A 136 -0.17 19.91 1.46
C ASN A 136 0.05 19.64 -0.03
N ASP A 137 -0.30 20.60 -0.89
CA ASP A 137 0.10 20.57 -2.29
C ASP A 137 1.63 20.78 -2.44
N VAL A 138 2.24 20.09 -3.39
CA VAL A 138 3.68 19.95 -3.60
C VAL A 138 4.09 20.56 -4.94
N THR A 139 5.21 21.30 -4.94
CA THR A 139 5.79 21.89 -6.17
C THR A 139 6.99 21.07 -6.62
N ALA A 140 6.70 19.93 -7.25
CA ALA A 140 7.68 19.02 -7.84
C ALA A 140 7.30 18.69 -9.29
N THR A 141 8.20 18.04 -10.04
CA THR A 141 7.88 17.55 -11.38
C THR A 141 6.93 16.35 -11.29
N GLN A 142 5.71 16.49 -11.82
CA GLN A 142 4.78 15.38 -11.94
C GLN A 142 5.07 14.52 -13.19
N VAL A 143 4.71 13.23 -13.13
CA VAL A 143 4.66 12.37 -14.32
C VAL A 143 3.38 12.65 -15.12
N ALA A 144 3.43 12.46 -16.44
CA ALA A 144 2.22 12.40 -17.26
C ALA A 144 1.66 10.97 -17.21
N LEU A 145 0.35 10.81 -16.99
CA LEU A 145 -0.29 9.50 -17.11
C LEU A 145 -0.61 9.20 -18.57
N ALA A 146 -0.50 7.95 -18.99
CA ALA A 146 -0.90 7.50 -20.32
C ALA A 146 -2.41 7.17 -20.33
N THR A 147 -3.11 7.63 -21.36
CA THR A 147 -4.52 7.27 -21.61
C THR A 147 -4.67 5.80 -22.02
N GLU A 148 -5.88 5.23 -21.92
CA GLU A 148 -6.15 3.87 -22.43
C GLU A 148 -5.81 3.72 -23.92
N THR A 149 -5.98 4.79 -24.73
CA THR A 149 -5.59 4.77 -26.14
C THR A 149 -4.08 4.63 -26.32
N GLU A 150 -3.27 5.27 -25.49
CA GLU A 150 -1.81 5.17 -25.56
C GLU A 150 -1.30 3.83 -25.05
N VAL A 151 -1.88 3.29 -23.97
CA VAL A 151 -1.55 1.95 -23.48
C VAL A 151 -1.95 0.85 -24.47
N ASN A 152 -3.14 0.95 -25.10
CA ASN A 152 -3.57 -0.02 -26.11
C ASN A 152 -2.81 0.08 -27.44
N ASN A 153 -2.10 1.19 -27.69
CA ASN A 153 -1.21 1.36 -28.85
C ASN A 153 0.23 0.89 -28.59
N LEU A 154 0.56 0.38 -27.39
CA LEU A 154 1.88 -0.19 -27.11
C LEU A 154 2.15 -1.39 -28.04
N SER A 155 3.27 -1.34 -28.75
CA SER A 155 3.71 -2.39 -29.66
C SER A 155 4.44 -3.50 -28.89
N VAL A 156 4.20 -4.77 -29.23
CA VAL A 156 4.93 -5.89 -28.59
C VAL A 156 6.43 -5.73 -28.81
N GLY A 157 7.22 -5.80 -27.73
CA GLY A 157 8.65 -5.52 -27.76
C GLY A 157 9.04 -4.04 -27.60
N GLN A 158 8.08 -3.12 -27.50
CA GLN A 158 8.36 -1.70 -27.21
C GLN A 158 9.01 -1.55 -25.84
N SER A 159 10.07 -0.73 -25.78
CA SER A 159 10.82 -0.51 -24.54
C SER A 159 10.00 0.32 -23.56
N LEU A 160 9.76 -0.25 -22.38
CA LEU A 160 9.20 0.42 -21.21
C LEU A 160 10.29 0.44 -20.13
N THR A 161 10.44 1.57 -19.43
CA THR A 161 11.43 1.70 -18.36
C THR A 161 10.72 1.66 -17.01
N VAL A 162 11.27 0.91 -16.06
CA VAL A 162 10.81 0.89 -14.65
C VAL A 162 11.99 1.21 -13.73
N MET A 163 11.72 1.88 -12.61
CA MET A 163 12.74 2.35 -11.67
C MET A 163 12.31 2.24 -10.20
N GLY A 164 13.29 2.06 -9.32
CA GLY A 164 13.11 1.99 -7.87
C GLY A 164 14.38 1.59 -7.11
N TRP A 165 14.19 1.31 -5.81
CA TRP A 165 15.24 0.96 -4.85
C TRP A 165 15.14 -0.50 -4.38
N GLY A 166 14.54 -1.36 -5.21
CA GLY A 166 14.28 -2.75 -4.91
C GLY A 166 15.53 -3.60 -4.68
N ASN A 167 15.33 -4.71 -3.98
CA ASN A 167 16.39 -5.67 -3.68
C ASN A 167 17.09 -6.19 -4.95
N GLN A 168 18.36 -5.86 -5.12
CA GLN A 168 19.19 -6.23 -6.28
C GLN A 168 19.55 -7.72 -6.33
N SER A 169 19.39 -8.47 -5.23
CA SER A 169 19.90 -9.84 -5.10
C SER A 169 18.82 -10.91 -5.26
N THR A 170 19.12 -11.94 -6.06
CA THR A 170 18.31 -13.16 -6.20
C THR A 170 18.44 -14.12 -5.01
N THR A 171 19.46 -13.95 -4.16
CA THR A 171 19.85 -14.93 -3.12
C THR A 171 20.06 -14.32 -1.73
N GLY A 172 19.83 -13.02 -1.59
CA GLY A 172 20.01 -12.28 -0.34
C GLY A 172 19.20 -10.98 -0.32
N LYS A 173 19.59 -10.06 0.57
CA LYS A 173 18.99 -8.73 0.70
C LYS A 173 20.05 -7.66 0.45
N VAL A 174 20.02 -7.04 -0.71
CA VAL A 174 20.94 -5.98 -1.15
C VAL A 174 20.10 -4.83 -1.70
N TYR A 175 19.75 -3.88 -0.85
CA TYR A 175 18.98 -2.70 -1.22
C TYR A 175 19.94 -1.57 -1.61
N PRO A 176 19.88 -1.04 -2.85
CA PRO A 176 20.66 0.12 -3.26
C PRO A 176 20.13 1.37 -2.55
N THR A 177 20.97 2.39 -2.41
CA THR A 177 20.55 3.68 -1.85
C THR A 177 20.21 4.65 -3.00
N GLU A 178 21.03 4.67 -4.05
CA GLU A 178 20.76 5.30 -5.35
C GLU A 178 19.62 4.59 -6.12
N LEU A 179 18.86 5.36 -6.89
CA LEU A 179 17.75 4.89 -7.71
C LEU A 179 18.26 4.11 -8.93
N TYR A 180 17.76 2.89 -9.12
CA TYR A 180 18.06 2.07 -10.30
C TYR A 180 16.91 2.09 -11.30
N GLN A 181 17.23 1.84 -12.57
CA GLN A 181 16.27 1.65 -13.66
C GLN A 181 16.61 0.42 -14.49
N VAL A 182 15.60 -0.15 -15.17
CA VAL A 182 15.81 -1.11 -16.25
C VAL A 182 14.74 -0.99 -17.34
N ASP A 183 15.17 -1.19 -18.58
CA ASP A 183 14.27 -1.35 -19.72
C ASP A 183 13.78 -2.79 -19.86
N LEU A 184 12.47 -2.94 -20.05
CA LEU A 184 11.72 -4.18 -20.26
C LEU A 184 10.85 -4.06 -21.53
N PRO A 185 10.72 -5.10 -22.35
CA PRO A 185 9.80 -5.08 -23.48
C PRO A 185 8.35 -5.23 -23.01
N TYR A 186 7.43 -4.47 -23.60
CA TYR A 186 5.99 -4.71 -23.47
C TYR A 186 5.61 -6.09 -24.03
N VAL A 187 4.77 -6.80 -23.28
CA VAL A 187 4.25 -8.14 -23.60
C VAL A 187 2.73 -8.06 -23.69
N ASP A 188 2.16 -8.55 -24.80
CA ASP A 188 0.71 -8.56 -24.96
C ASP A 188 0.04 -9.51 -23.95
N ARG A 189 -1.22 -9.19 -23.61
CA ARG A 189 -2.00 -9.93 -22.62
C ARG A 189 -2.17 -11.41 -22.95
N GLY A 190 -2.24 -11.79 -24.22
CA GLY A 190 -2.34 -13.19 -24.64
C GLY A 190 -1.04 -13.95 -24.40
N THR A 191 0.10 -13.39 -24.82
CA THR A 191 1.44 -13.94 -24.52
C THR A 191 1.70 -14.03 -23.02
N CYS A 192 1.19 -13.09 -22.22
CA CYS A 192 1.27 -13.13 -20.77
C CYS A 192 0.39 -14.26 -20.18
N GLN A 193 -0.90 -14.32 -20.54
CA GLN A 193 -1.84 -15.36 -20.09
C GLN A 193 -1.40 -16.79 -20.47
N ASN A 194 -0.69 -16.96 -21.59
CA ASN A 194 -0.15 -18.25 -22.05
C ASN A 194 0.87 -18.89 -21.10
N LEU A 195 1.38 -18.18 -20.09
CA LEU A 195 2.19 -18.77 -19.01
C LEU A 195 1.37 -19.69 -18.08
N GLY A 196 0.04 -19.54 -18.05
CA GLY A 196 -0.83 -20.28 -17.13
C GLY A 196 -0.72 -19.76 -15.68
N GLY A 197 -1.12 -20.61 -14.72
CA GLY A 197 -1.08 -20.25 -13.29
C GLY A 197 -1.84 -18.96 -12.99
N ASN A 198 -1.21 -18.05 -12.25
CA ASN A 198 -1.75 -16.72 -11.91
C ASN A 198 -1.94 -15.83 -13.16
N TYR A 199 -1.05 -15.96 -14.16
CA TYR A 199 -1.10 -15.14 -15.37
C TYR A 199 -2.35 -15.41 -16.22
N ALA A 200 -2.93 -16.61 -16.15
CA ALA A 200 -4.14 -16.97 -16.88
C ALA A 200 -5.35 -16.06 -16.58
N THR A 201 -5.33 -15.35 -15.44
CA THR A 201 -6.39 -14.42 -15.01
C THR A 201 -6.05 -12.92 -15.17
N VAL A 202 -4.91 -12.56 -15.79
CA VAL A 202 -4.53 -11.15 -16.03
C VAL A 202 -5.60 -10.44 -16.86
N GLY A 203 -6.28 -9.46 -16.26
CA GLY A 203 -7.41 -8.74 -16.84
C GLY A 203 -7.04 -7.46 -17.58
N THR A 204 -8.04 -6.64 -17.91
CA THR A 204 -7.86 -5.31 -18.52
C THR A 204 -7.24 -4.30 -17.55
N ASP A 205 -7.40 -4.54 -16.26
CA ASP A 205 -6.83 -3.82 -15.13
C ASP A 205 -5.30 -3.94 -15.01
N ALA A 206 -4.67 -4.81 -15.81
CA ALA A 206 -3.22 -4.99 -15.81
C ALA A 206 -2.61 -5.12 -17.23
N ILE A 207 -1.32 -4.80 -17.34
CA ILE A 207 -0.44 -5.03 -18.49
C ILE A 207 0.81 -5.82 -18.05
N CYS A 208 1.52 -6.43 -18.99
CA CYS A 208 2.73 -7.21 -18.70
C CYS A 208 3.96 -6.63 -19.40
N ALA A 209 5.13 -6.72 -18.75
CA ALA A 209 6.42 -6.38 -19.34
C ALA A 209 7.54 -7.28 -18.80
N GLY A 210 8.50 -7.64 -19.65
CA GLY A 210 9.63 -8.48 -19.26
C GLY A 210 10.13 -9.39 -20.38
N TYR A 211 11.37 -9.84 -20.27
CA TYR A 211 11.96 -10.78 -21.23
C TYR A 211 11.55 -12.21 -20.91
N GLN A 212 11.09 -12.99 -21.90
CA GLN A 212 10.73 -14.40 -21.68
C GLN A 212 11.90 -15.23 -21.12
N ALA A 213 13.15 -14.88 -21.45
CA ALA A 213 14.35 -15.52 -20.90
C ALA A 213 14.67 -15.12 -19.44
N GLY A 214 13.90 -14.23 -18.83
CA GLY A 214 14.16 -13.63 -17.52
C GLY A 214 15.33 -12.65 -17.54
N GLY A 215 15.94 -12.45 -16.38
CA GLY A 215 17.19 -11.69 -16.21
C GLY A 215 17.05 -10.18 -15.97
N LYS A 216 15.87 -9.57 -16.17
CA LYS A 216 15.54 -8.15 -15.88
C LYS A 216 14.05 -7.99 -15.55
N ASP A 217 13.68 -7.19 -14.53
CA ASP A 217 12.29 -7.06 -14.01
C ASP A 217 12.12 -5.88 -12.95
N SER A 218 11.16 -5.83 -11.97
CA SER A 218 11.09 -4.82 -10.83
C SER A 218 10.31 -5.16 -9.49
N CYS A 219 10.91 -5.33 -8.27
CA CYS A 219 10.45 -6.10 -7.05
C CYS A 219 10.70 -5.39 -5.69
N GLN A 220 10.01 -5.82 -4.62
CA GLN A 220 10.47 -5.71 -3.20
C GLN A 220 11.23 -4.42 -2.84
N GLY A 221 10.47 -3.33 -2.72
CA GLY A 221 10.97 -1.95 -2.68
C GLY A 221 10.47 -1.17 -3.91
N ASP A 222 10.44 -1.81 -5.09
CA ASP A 222 9.91 -1.21 -6.34
C ASP A 222 8.38 -1.23 -6.43
N SER A 223 7.69 -2.07 -5.65
CA SER A 223 6.22 -2.19 -5.60
C SER A 223 5.53 -0.83 -5.53
N GLY A 224 4.50 -0.58 -6.34
CA GLY A 224 3.85 0.72 -6.45
C GLY A 224 4.62 1.78 -7.26
N GLY A 225 5.85 1.50 -7.69
CA GLY A 225 6.63 2.36 -8.58
C GLY A 225 6.05 2.45 -10.00
N PRO A 226 6.47 3.45 -10.80
CA PRO A 226 5.96 3.66 -12.15
C PRO A 226 6.67 2.78 -13.20
N LEU A 227 5.89 2.23 -14.13
CA LEU A 227 6.35 1.74 -15.42
C LEU A 227 6.03 2.81 -16.48
N VAL A 228 7.04 3.34 -17.16
CA VAL A 228 6.91 4.45 -18.11
C VAL A 228 7.29 4.07 -19.54
N VAL A 229 6.68 4.74 -20.51
CA VAL A 229 7.07 4.75 -21.93
C VAL A 229 7.67 6.10 -22.29
N ASN A 230 8.69 6.12 -23.15
CA ASN A 230 9.19 7.35 -23.76
C ASN A 230 8.41 7.64 -25.04
N ASP A 231 7.55 8.67 -25.00
CA ASP A 231 6.81 9.18 -26.15
C ASP A 231 7.42 10.51 -26.62
N GLY A 232 8.22 10.45 -27.70
CA GLY A 232 8.80 11.64 -28.33
C GLY A 232 9.75 12.46 -27.45
N GLY A 233 10.30 11.89 -26.37
CA GLY A 233 11.08 12.59 -25.35
C GLY A 233 10.30 12.95 -24.08
N THR A 234 8.99 12.67 -24.03
CA THR A 234 8.15 12.81 -22.83
C THR A 234 7.91 11.43 -22.21
N TYR A 235 8.23 11.27 -20.92
CA TYR A 235 7.91 10.04 -20.21
C TYR A 235 6.45 10.04 -19.74
N LYS A 236 5.69 9.00 -20.13
CA LYS A 236 4.31 8.77 -19.74
C LYS A 236 4.20 7.46 -18.96
N GLN A 237 3.51 7.48 -17.82
CA GLN A 237 3.30 6.29 -17.00
C GLN A 237 2.18 5.43 -17.59
N VAL A 238 2.53 4.20 -17.97
CA VAL A 238 1.60 3.20 -18.52
C VAL A 238 1.19 2.16 -17.47
N GLY A 239 2.00 1.97 -16.42
CA GLY A 239 1.75 0.97 -15.38
C GLY A 239 2.21 1.39 -13.98
N VAL A 240 1.74 0.62 -12.99
CA VAL A 240 2.20 0.63 -11.59
C VAL A 240 2.72 -0.76 -11.26
N VAL A 241 3.93 -0.89 -10.67
CA VAL A 241 4.51 -2.18 -10.28
C VAL A 241 3.58 -2.92 -9.32
N SER A 242 3.06 -4.08 -9.73
CA SER A 242 2.12 -4.88 -8.94
C SER A 242 2.72 -6.21 -8.50
N TRP A 243 2.87 -7.20 -9.40
CA TRP A 243 3.33 -8.56 -9.01
C TRP A 243 4.10 -9.30 -10.10
N GLY A 244 4.61 -10.48 -9.77
CA GLY A 244 5.32 -11.40 -10.66
C GLY A 244 5.57 -12.76 -9.99
N ASP A 245 5.66 -13.83 -10.77
CA ASP A 245 5.96 -15.19 -10.25
C ASP A 245 7.48 -15.40 -10.10
N GLY A 246 8.10 -14.63 -9.19
CA GLY A 246 9.51 -14.79 -8.82
C GLY A 246 10.45 -13.89 -9.62
N CYS A 247 11.29 -13.14 -8.90
CA CYS A 247 11.87 -11.94 -9.51
C CYS A 247 12.86 -12.26 -10.67
N ALA A 248 12.58 -11.76 -11.88
CA ALA A 248 13.33 -11.96 -13.13
C ALA A 248 13.61 -13.43 -13.54
N GLN A 249 12.70 -14.36 -13.24
CA GLN A 249 12.81 -15.75 -13.68
C GLN A 249 12.50 -15.93 -15.18
N ALA A 250 13.01 -17.01 -15.79
CA ALA A 250 12.63 -17.36 -17.16
C ALA A 250 11.18 -17.86 -17.21
N ASN A 251 10.40 -17.32 -18.15
CA ASN A 251 8.94 -17.48 -18.24
C ASN A 251 8.17 -16.93 -17.02
N ALA A 252 8.69 -15.89 -16.39
CA ALA A 252 7.92 -14.97 -15.55
C ALA A 252 7.96 -13.57 -16.19
N TYR A 253 6.84 -12.84 -16.14
CA TYR A 253 6.77 -11.45 -16.56
C TYR A 253 6.36 -10.60 -15.37
N GLY A 254 6.86 -9.36 -15.28
CA GLY A 254 6.28 -8.39 -14.36
C GLY A 254 4.87 -8.04 -14.82
N VAL A 255 3.94 -7.95 -13.87
CA VAL A 255 2.55 -7.54 -14.07
C VAL A 255 2.33 -6.20 -13.38
N TYR A 256 1.73 -5.27 -14.11
CA TYR A 256 1.64 -3.87 -13.73
C TYR A 256 0.20 -3.37 -13.89
N SER A 257 -0.34 -2.66 -12.91
CA SER A 257 -1.72 -2.13 -12.95
C SER A 257 -1.83 -1.09 -14.06
N ASN A 258 -2.80 -1.26 -14.97
CA ASN A 258 -2.96 -0.51 -16.22
C ASN A 258 -3.47 0.92 -15.96
N VAL A 259 -2.57 1.90 -15.99
CA VAL A 259 -2.89 3.31 -15.69
C VAL A 259 -4.00 3.84 -16.62
N GLY A 260 -3.92 3.54 -17.92
CA GLY A 260 -4.89 4.02 -18.90
C GLY A 260 -6.31 3.52 -18.63
N TYR A 261 -6.47 2.28 -18.14
CA TYR A 261 -7.76 1.72 -17.74
C TYR A 261 -8.36 2.47 -16.54
N PHE A 262 -7.56 2.78 -15.51
CA PHE A 262 -8.02 3.50 -14.32
C PHE A 262 -8.20 5.01 -14.51
N ASP A 263 -7.57 5.58 -15.54
CA ASP A 263 -7.85 6.94 -16.01
C ASP A 263 -9.20 6.97 -16.77
N THR A 264 -9.35 6.08 -17.75
CA THR A 264 -10.49 6.07 -18.69
C THR A 264 -11.79 5.58 -18.05
N ASN A 265 -11.72 4.68 -17.05
CA ASN A 265 -12.89 4.33 -16.22
C ASN A 265 -13.24 5.41 -15.17
N GLY A 266 -12.46 6.49 -15.10
CA GLY A 266 -12.69 7.65 -14.23
C GLY A 266 -12.21 7.48 -12.78
N TRP A 267 -11.63 6.34 -12.40
CA TRP A 267 -11.24 6.08 -11.01
C TRP A 267 -10.14 7.02 -10.50
N ILE A 268 -9.07 7.24 -11.28
CA ILE A 268 -7.98 8.17 -10.88
C ILE A 268 -8.55 9.59 -10.70
N ASN A 269 -9.41 10.03 -11.62
CA ASN A 269 -10.08 11.33 -11.54
C ASN A 269 -10.97 11.42 -10.28
N LYS A 270 -11.82 10.41 -10.01
CA LYS A 270 -12.66 10.31 -8.80
C LYS A 270 -11.84 10.41 -7.50
N LYS A 271 -10.63 9.85 -7.45
CA LYS A 271 -9.75 9.89 -6.27
C LYS A 271 -8.82 11.12 -6.20
N THR A 272 -8.75 11.93 -7.25
CA THR A 272 -7.95 13.18 -7.30
C THR A 272 -8.83 14.45 -7.37
N ALA A 273 -10.15 14.29 -7.33
CA ALA A 273 -11.17 15.34 -7.43
C ALA A 273 -11.19 16.41 -6.30
N ASN A 274 -10.17 16.45 -5.42
CA ASN A 274 -10.05 17.39 -4.28
C ASN A 274 -11.15 17.28 -3.21
N VAL A 275 -11.93 16.20 -3.22
CA VAL A 275 -12.79 15.79 -2.10
C VAL A 275 -11.99 14.87 -1.18
N SER A 276 -11.64 15.36 0.01
CA SER A 276 -10.80 14.65 0.98
C SER A 276 -11.64 13.96 2.04
N TYR A 277 -11.44 12.67 2.25
CA TYR A 277 -12.20 11.88 3.22
C TYR A 277 -11.41 10.67 3.76
N THR A 278 -11.84 10.10 4.89
CA THR A 278 -11.27 8.82 5.38
C THR A 278 -11.93 7.68 4.62
N GLN A 279 -11.18 6.97 3.76
CA GLN A 279 -11.70 5.77 3.11
C GLN A 279 -11.78 4.62 4.11
N ASP A 280 -10.63 4.17 4.63
CA ASP A 280 -10.54 2.90 5.35
C ASP A 280 -10.29 3.11 6.85
N ILE A 281 -11.05 2.36 7.66
CA ILE A 281 -11.04 2.37 9.13
C ILE A 281 -10.59 0.99 9.58
N LEU A 282 -9.33 0.87 10.00
CA LEU A 282 -8.75 -0.39 10.47
C LEU A 282 -9.15 -0.69 11.92
N LEU A 283 -9.91 -1.77 12.13
CA LEU A 283 -10.29 -2.29 13.45
C LEU A 283 -9.24 -3.26 13.97
N SER A 284 -8.64 -2.94 15.12
CA SER A 284 -7.67 -3.80 15.83
C SER A 284 -8.32 -4.91 16.69
N SER A 285 -9.65 -5.07 16.65
CA SER A 285 -10.40 -6.04 17.45
C SER A 285 -11.64 -6.55 16.70
N LYS A 286 -12.00 -7.81 16.94
CA LYS A 286 -13.22 -8.47 16.42
C LYS A 286 -14.47 -8.20 17.28
N SER A 287 -14.36 -7.37 18.31
CA SER A 287 -15.41 -7.11 19.27
C SER A 287 -15.24 -5.76 19.99
N GLY A 288 -16.31 -5.30 20.63
CA GLY A 288 -16.40 -3.97 21.24
C GLY A 288 -17.11 -2.98 20.33
N GLU A 289 -17.51 -1.86 20.92
CA GLU A 289 -18.14 -0.75 20.21
C GLU A 289 -17.17 0.43 20.12
N TYR A 290 -17.05 1.00 18.92
CA TYR A 290 -16.12 2.09 18.60
C TYR A 290 -16.90 3.28 18.03
N SER A 291 -16.39 4.49 18.23
CA SER A 291 -16.99 5.71 17.66
C SER A 291 -15.96 6.47 16.86
N TYR A 292 -16.36 6.90 15.67
CA TYR A 292 -15.50 7.63 14.73
C TYR A 292 -16.22 8.89 14.25
N SER A 293 -15.47 9.99 14.13
CA SER A 293 -15.90 11.18 13.42
C SER A 293 -15.16 11.22 12.10
N LEU A 294 -15.88 11.09 10.99
CA LEU A 294 -15.32 10.95 9.65
C LEU A 294 -15.36 12.31 8.95
N PRO A 295 -14.24 13.03 8.83
CA PRO A 295 -14.23 14.33 8.18
C PRO A 295 -14.36 14.18 6.67
N ILE A 296 -15.20 15.03 6.06
CA ILE A 296 -15.21 15.28 4.61
C ILE A 296 -14.80 16.73 4.42
N ARG A 297 -13.88 17.00 3.50
CA ARG A 297 -13.38 18.35 3.19
C ARG A 297 -13.39 18.61 1.69
N ASN A 298 -13.70 19.84 1.32
CA ASN A 298 -13.59 20.29 -0.06
C ASN A 298 -12.34 21.16 -0.23
N TYR A 299 -11.40 20.75 -1.08
CA TYR A 299 -10.28 21.59 -1.53
C TYR A 299 -10.46 22.08 -2.97
N GLY A 300 -11.46 21.59 -3.69
CA GLY A 300 -11.80 21.97 -5.06
C GLY A 300 -12.57 23.28 -5.13
N ALA A 301 -12.68 23.84 -6.35
CA ALA A 301 -13.48 25.04 -6.61
C ALA A 301 -14.97 24.73 -6.87
N GLU A 302 -15.29 23.49 -7.25
CA GLU A 302 -16.67 23.00 -7.31
C GLU A 302 -17.19 22.81 -5.88
N SER A 303 -18.37 23.34 -5.59
CA SER A 303 -19.02 23.22 -4.27
C SER A 303 -20.11 22.15 -4.33
N PHE A 304 -20.27 21.35 -3.27
CA PHE A 304 -21.14 20.16 -3.29
C PHE A 304 -21.87 19.91 -1.97
N ASP A 305 -23.01 19.23 -2.05
CA ASP A 305 -23.82 18.74 -0.92
C ASP A 305 -23.55 17.25 -0.66
N VAL A 306 -23.70 16.80 0.59
CA VAL A 306 -23.81 15.37 0.92
C VAL A 306 -25.28 14.97 0.84
N THR A 307 -25.64 14.20 -0.19
CA THR A 307 -27.03 13.99 -0.62
C THR A 307 -27.68 12.76 0.02
N ASN A 308 -26.92 11.73 0.36
CA ASN A 308 -27.40 10.53 1.06
C ASN A 308 -26.28 9.81 1.82
N ILE A 309 -26.61 9.10 2.90
CA ILE A 309 -25.68 8.26 3.67
C ILE A 309 -26.31 6.88 3.86
N THR A 310 -25.61 5.83 3.41
CA THR A 310 -26.04 4.43 3.57
C THR A 310 -25.05 3.69 4.45
N THR A 311 -25.50 3.21 5.61
CA THR A 311 -24.67 2.45 6.58
C THR A 311 -24.94 0.94 6.50
N PRO A 312 -23.90 0.08 6.51
CA PRO A 312 -24.05 -1.37 6.54
C PRO A 312 -24.42 -1.90 7.93
N SER A 313 -24.77 -3.19 8.03
CA SER A 313 -24.95 -3.88 9.31
C SER A 313 -23.75 -3.69 10.24
N GLY A 314 -24.01 -3.41 11.51
CA GLY A 314 -22.97 -3.13 12.51
C GLY A 314 -22.45 -1.69 12.51
N VAL A 315 -22.88 -0.84 11.57
CA VAL A 315 -22.56 0.59 11.54
C VAL A 315 -23.84 1.41 11.76
N THR A 316 -23.81 2.33 12.71
CA THR A 316 -24.93 3.23 13.04
C THR A 316 -24.49 4.68 12.85
N LEU A 317 -25.25 5.44 12.06
CA LEU A 317 -25.11 6.89 11.97
C LEU A 317 -25.55 7.54 13.30
N VAL A 318 -24.65 8.31 13.92
CA VAL A 318 -24.90 9.05 15.18
C VAL A 318 -25.23 10.50 14.87
N SER A 319 -24.50 11.13 13.97
CA SER A 319 -24.72 12.52 13.54
C SER A 319 -24.27 12.71 12.09
N ASN A 320 -25.00 13.52 11.33
CA ASN A 320 -24.54 14.03 10.04
C ASN A 320 -24.41 15.55 10.15
N ASN A 321 -23.18 16.05 10.20
CA ASN A 321 -22.88 17.48 10.27
C ASN A 321 -22.62 18.07 8.87
N CYS A 322 -22.79 17.28 7.81
CA CYS A 322 -22.67 17.67 6.40
C CYS A 322 -24.02 18.12 5.80
N SER A 323 -24.82 18.87 6.57
CA SER A 323 -26.16 19.32 6.18
C SER A 323 -26.19 20.66 5.42
N SER A 324 -25.03 21.14 4.97
CA SER A 324 -24.85 22.39 4.24
C SER A 324 -23.76 22.22 3.19
N THR A 325 -23.92 22.88 2.05
CA THR A 325 -22.98 22.87 0.92
C THR A 325 -21.55 23.17 1.36
N LEU A 326 -20.63 22.31 0.96
CA LEU A 326 -19.19 22.45 1.18
C LEU A 326 -18.60 23.30 0.05
N ASN A 327 -18.30 24.56 0.34
CA ASN A 327 -17.55 25.45 -0.55
C ASN A 327 -16.05 25.14 -0.49
N GLN A 328 -15.24 25.79 -1.33
CA GLN A 328 -13.79 25.60 -1.29
C GLN A 328 -13.20 25.96 0.09
N GLY A 329 -12.57 25.00 0.74
CA GLY A 329 -11.98 25.12 2.08
C GLY A 329 -12.89 24.64 3.22
N ASP A 330 -14.18 24.37 2.97
CA ASP A 330 -15.10 23.90 3.99
C ASP A 330 -14.87 22.44 4.38
N SER A 331 -15.31 22.10 5.59
CA SER A 331 -15.30 20.73 6.10
C SER A 331 -16.47 20.44 7.04
N CYS A 332 -16.98 19.22 6.98
CA CYS A 332 -17.98 18.68 7.89
C CYS A 332 -17.51 17.33 8.47
N SER A 333 -18.30 16.72 9.35
CA SER A 333 -18.11 15.33 9.77
C SER A 333 -19.38 14.50 9.68
N ILE A 334 -19.21 13.20 9.48
CA ILE A 334 -20.23 12.18 9.71
C ILE A 334 -19.76 11.35 10.90
N ASP A 335 -20.53 11.36 11.98
CA ASP A 335 -20.17 10.67 13.22
C ASP A 335 -20.90 9.33 13.27
N ILE A 336 -20.16 8.23 13.46
CA ILE A 336 -20.67 6.86 13.43
C ILE A 336 -20.30 6.07 14.68
N LYS A 337 -21.11 5.05 14.97
CA LYS A 337 -20.82 3.98 15.94
C LYS A 337 -20.67 2.65 15.20
N VAL A 338 -19.64 1.88 15.54
CA VAL A 338 -19.30 0.60 14.91
C VAL A 338 -19.33 -0.50 15.98
N ASP A 339 -20.20 -1.50 15.82
CA ASP A 339 -20.08 -2.78 16.50
C ASP A 339 -19.16 -3.69 15.68
N ALA A 340 -17.94 -3.88 16.17
CA ALA A 340 -16.94 -4.71 15.51
C ALA A 340 -17.36 -6.19 15.42
N SER A 341 -18.25 -6.67 16.31
CA SER A 341 -18.70 -8.06 16.30
C SER A 341 -19.67 -8.35 15.16
N THR A 342 -20.63 -7.46 14.90
CA THR A 342 -21.51 -7.56 13.72
C THR A 342 -20.74 -7.38 12.41
N VAL A 343 -19.81 -6.42 12.33
CA VAL A 343 -18.97 -6.19 11.12
C VAL A 343 -18.06 -7.39 10.83
N TYR A 344 -17.43 -7.97 11.86
CA TYR A 344 -16.63 -9.18 11.70
C TYR A 344 -17.49 -10.38 11.27
N ALA A 345 -18.68 -10.54 11.85
CA ALA A 345 -19.56 -11.68 11.58
C ALA A 345 -20.15 -11.70 10.15
N SER A 346 -20.24 -10.57 9.44
CA SER A 346 -20.76 -10.54 8.07
C SER A 346 -19.72 -10.89 7.02
N SER A 347 -18.53 -10.29 7.10
CA SER A 347 -17.64 -10.19 5.93
C SER A 347 -16.21 -9.73 6.20
N ASN A 348 -15.80 -9.47 7.46
CA ASN A 348 -14.56 -8.78 7.87
C ASN A 348 -14.37 -7.34 7.34
N ARG A 349 -15.03 -6.95 6.24
CA ARG A 349 -15.13 -5.60 5.67
C ARG A 349 -16.60 -5.21 5.55
N ALA A 350 -16.96 -4.03 6.02
CA ALA A 350 -18.29 -3.44 5.83
C ALA A 350 -18.18 -2.08 5.13
N THR A 351 -18.95 -1.88 4.05
CA THR A 351 -18.89 -0.67 3.23
C THR A 351 -20.05 0.28 3.55
N MET A 352 -19.70 1.49 3.96
CA MET A 352 -20.58 2.65 4.08
C MET A 352 -20.43 3.51 2.83
N LYS A 353 -21.54 4.06 2.32
CA LYS A 353 -21.57 4.88 1.10
C LYS A 353 -22.14 6.25 1.42
N VAL A 354 -21.39 7.28 1.07
CA VAL A 354 -21.80 8.69 1.20
C VAL A 354 -21.95 9.27 -0.19
N ALA A 355 -23.19 9.52 -0.62
CA ALA A 355 -23.45 10.15 -1.92
C ALA A 355 -23.25 11.67 -1.84
N THR A 356 -22.77 12.25 -2.93
CA THR A 356 -22.68 13.70 -3.12
C THR A 356 -23.28 14.08 -4.47
N ASP A 357 -23.42 15.37 -4.76
CA ASP A 357 -23.74 15.87 -6.12
C ASP A 357 -22.50 16.35 -6.90
N HIS A 358 -21.28 16.21 -6.33
CA HIS A 358 -20.03 16.59 -6.99
C HIS A 358 -19.82 15.81 -8.30
N SER A 359 -19.58 16.54 -9.39
CA SER A 359 -19.58 16.06 -10.78
C SER A 359 -18.73 14.81 -11.04
N VAL A 360 -17.58 14.70 -10.36
CA VAL A 360 -16.64 13.56 -10.43
C VAL A 360 -16.73 12.65 -9.19
N ALA A 361 -17.26 13.13 -8.07
CA ALA A 361 -17.10 12.51 -6.74
C ALA A 361 -18.44 12.16 -6.06
N GLY A 362 -19.49 11.93 -6.86
CA GLY A 362 -20.87 11.64 -6.44
C GLY A 362 -21.08 10.45 -5.48
N GLU A 363 -20.05 9.68 -5.17
CA GLU A 363 -20.09 8.64 -4.13
C GLU A 363 -18.72 8.45 -3.48
N LEU A 364 -18.65 8.61 -2.16
CA LEU A 364 -17.48 8.32 -1.33
C LEU A 364 -17.71 6.98 -0.63
N ASP A 365 -17.04 5.94 -1.13
CA ASP A 365 -17.01 4.61 -0.53
C ASP A 365 -16.07 4.61 0.67
N MET A 366 -16.58 4.27 1.87
CA MET A 366 -15.84 4.19 3.13
C MET A 366 -15.91 2.75 3.67
N HIS A 367 -14.80 2.18 4.14
CA HIS A 367 -14.72 0.79 4.59
C HIS A 367 -14.35 0.69 6.06
N ILE A 368 -15.09 -0.11 6.81
CA ILE A 368 -14.70 -0.58 8.14
C ILE A 368 -14.08 -1.96 7.92
N ILE A 369 -12.78 -2.11 8.16
CA ILE A 369 -12.01 -3.32 7.86
C ILE A 369 -11.41 -3.88 9.14
N TYR A 370 -11.67 -5.15 9.45
CA TYR A 370 -10.90 -5.87 10.46
C TYR A 370 -9.54 -6.31 9.89
N SER A 371 -8.45 -5.77 10.42
CA SER A 371 -7.09 -6.16 10.08
C SER A 371 -6.34 -6.62 11.33
N TYR A 372 -5.82 -7.86 11.29
CA TYR A 372 -4.94 -8.39 12.34
C TYR A 372 -3.49 -7.98 12.02
N GLY A 373 -3.18 -6.70 12.22
CA GLY A 373 -1.95 -6.11 11.69
C GLY A 373 -1.27 -5.06 12.56
N ASN A 374 -1.99 -4.07 13.09
CA ASN A 374 -1.35 -3.04 13.92
C ASN A 374 -2.23 -2.47 15.05
N THR A 375 -1.58 -2.03 16.13
CA THR A 375 -2.25 -1.58 17.36
C THR A 375 -2.49 -0.07 17.37
N VAL A 376 -3.71 0.36 17.04
CA VAL A 376 -4.15 1.76 17.17
C VAL A 376 -4.38 2.11 18.65
N ALA A 377 -3.29 2.43 19.36
CA ALA A 377 -3.34 2.92 20.73
C ALA A 377 -3.71 4.42 20.77
N ASN A 378 -5.00 4.74 20.72
CA ASN A 378 -5.48 6.10 20.93
C ASN A 378 -6.72 6.10 21.85
N GLY A 379 -6.48 6.24 23.15
CA GLY A 379 -7.50 6.19 24.20
C GLY A 379 -6.87 6.36 25.59
N SER A 380 -7.33 7.34 26.36
CA SER A 380 -6.66 7.79 27.59
C SER A 380 -7.00 6.95 28.82
N GLY A 381 -5.97 6.48 29.53
CA GLY A 381 -6.04 6.15 30.96
C GLY A 381 -6.09 4.66 31.32
N GLY A 382 -5.11 4.20 32.10
CA GLY A 382 -5.07 2.85 32.66
C GLY A 382 -3.68 2.50 33.20
N SER A 383 -3.53 2.32 34.51
CA SER A 383 -2.24 2.03 35.15
C SER A 383 -2.03 0.53 35.40
N GLY A 384 -0.98 -0.06 34.82
CA GLY A 384 -0.45 -1.37 35.19
C GLY A 384 0.04 -2.21 34.00
N GLY A 385 1.09 -3.03 34.12
CA GLY A 385 1.98 -3.18 35.28
C GLY A 385 2.61 -4.56 35.44
N SER A 386 3.45 -5.02 34.51
CA SER A 386 4.11 -6.34 34.61
C SER A 386 5.48 -6.43 33.94
N THR A 387 6.52 -6.04 34.69
CA THR A 387 7.87 -6.65 34.74
C THR A 387 8.42 -7.37 33.49
N SER A 388 9.39 -6.74 32.82
CA SER A 388 10.37 -7.45 31.98
C SER A 388 11.58 -7.90 32.83
N TYR A 389 12.11 -9.09 32.57
CA TYR A 389 13.33 -9.60 33.21
C TYR A 389 14.58 -9.15 32.44
N GLY A 390 15.25 -8.09 32.90
CA GLY A 390 16.56 -7.67 32.40
C GLY A 390 17.70 -8.08 33.35
N LEU A 391 18.67 -8.86 32.87
CA LEU A 391 19.89 -9.14 33.62
C LEU A 391 20.76 -7.88 33.72
N MET A 392 20.96 -7.36 34.93
CA MET A 392 22.00 -6.36 35.19
C MET A 392 23.38 -7.01 35.20
N LEU A 393 24.24 -6.60 34.26
CA LEU A 393 25.68 -6.81 34.36
C LEU A 393 26.30 -5.67 35.20
N LEU A 394 26.87 -6.03 36.34
CA LEU A 394 27.55 -5.10 37.25
C LEU A 394 28.91 -4.67 36.68
N ALA A 395 29.06 -3.36 36.45
CA ALA A 395 30.35 -2.72 36.15
C ALA A 395 30.60 -1.57 37.14
N VAL A 396 31.10 -1.90 38.34
CA VAL A 396 31.49 -0.91 39.35
C VAL A 396 33.00 -0.68 39.29
N LEU A 397 33.41 0.50 38.83
CA LEU A 397 34.72 1.08 39.10
C LEU A 397 34.59 2.60 39.01
N GLY A 398 34.69 3.30 40.15
CA GLY A 398 34.64 4.75 40.21
C GLY A 398 36.02 5.38 40.44
N PHE A 399 36.16 6.65 40.06
CA PHE A 399 37.25 7.51 40.57
C PHE A 399 36.75 8.95 40.76
N VAL A 400 37.49 9.75 41.55
CA VAL A 400 36.98 10.96 42.23
C VAL A 400 37.84 12.20 41.92
N SER A 401 37.22 13.37 42.02
CA SER A 401 37.76 14.76 41.95
C SER A 401 37.70 15.42 40.55
N ARG A 402 36.94 16.50 40.31
CA ARG A 402 36.80 17.82 40.99
C ARG A 402 37.80 18.87 40.49
N MET A 403 37.40 19.65 39.48
CA MET A 403 37.81 21.04 39.16
C MET A 403 36.94 21.53 37.97
N LYS A 404 36.62 22.81 37.75
CA LYS A 404 36.64 24.02 38.60
C LYS A 404 35.92 25.16 37.86
N GLU A 405 34.69 25.51 38.25
CA GLU A 405 34.04 26.68 37.66
C GLU A 405 34.66 28.00 38.14
N ARG A 406 34.60 29.02 37.26
CA ARG A 406 34.90 30.42 37.56
C ARG A 406 33.73 31.26 37.05
N LYS A 407 33.08 32.01 37.94
CA LYS A 407 32.52 33.33 37.66
C LYS A 407 32.26 34.09 38.96
N ASN A 408 32.38 35.41 38.82
CA ASN A 408 32.14 36.52 39.72
C ASN A 408 30.96 36.27 40.71
N VAL A 409 30.95 36.82 41.92
CA VAL A 409 31.53 38.10 42.38
C VAL A 409 32.48 37.93 43.57
#